data_AF-A0A356WZT9-F1
#
_entry.id   AF-A0A356WZT9-F1
#
_cell.length_a   1.000
_cell.length_b   1.000
_cell.length_c   1.000
_cell.angle_alpha   90.00
_cell.angle_beta   90.00
_cell.angle_gamma   90.00
#
_symmetry.space_group_name_H-M   'P 1'
#
loop_
_entity.id
_entity.type
_entity.pdbx_description
1 polymer ?
#
loop_
_entity_poly.entity_id
_entity_poly.type
_entity_poly.pdbx_seq_one_letter_code
_entity_poly.pdbx_strand_id
1 'polypeptide(L)'
;MAEIENKYSDYQTSECETQESVDPIDERLCPTCQPNPDWKLPAPHWSDIADAYLNESVCEYHVRVYESEVKQLNNTAQASEQDIRMLAVERILVDLDKPLNDGTTQQLFNASFIIDDYRNIESRELGVAFLVGVPSFNMDQIESNDSPTSQENIAEQGKGGEFIVNTTGLGRKLFQLRSAISVYGLYYARLNKLDGGFVIRKESDE
;
A
#
# COMPACT_ATOMS: atom_id res chain seq x y z
N MET A 1 -44.24 -54.33 49.21
CA MET A 1 -44.52 -52.88 49.21
C MET A 1 -44.31 -52.40 47.79
N ALA A 2 -45.26 -51.58 47.31
CA ALA A 2 -45.43 -51.17 45.93
C ALA A 2 -44.40 -50.12 45.46
N GLU A 3 -44.31 -50.02 44.13
CA GLU A 3 -43.87 -48.96 43.21
C GLU A 3 -43.43 -47.59 43.77
N ILE A 4 -42.44 -46.97 43.11
CA ILE A 4 -42.61 -45.76 42.26
C ILE A 4 -41.32 -45.56 41.43
N GLU A 5 -41.49 -45.55 40.10
CA GLU A 5 -40.52 -45.11 39.10
C GLU A 5 -40.19 -43.62 39.29
N ASN A 6 -38.94 -43.24 39.07
CA ASN A 6 -38.63 -41.88 38.62
C ASN A 6 -37.72 -41.95 37.40
N LYS A 7 -38.39 -41.80 36.24
CA LYS A 7 -37.98 -41.04 35.06
C LYS A 7 -36.66 -40.30 35.26
N TYR A 8 -35.68 -40.60 34.43
CA TYR A 8 -34.76 -39.69 33.73
C TYR A 8 -33.60 -40.57 33.18
N SER A 9 -33.96 -41.57 32.37
CA SER A 9 -33.12 -41.93 31.25
C SER A 9 -33.14 -40.75 30.27
N ASP A 10 -32.08 -40.57 29.50
CA ASP A 10 -32.04 -39.81 28.24
C ASP A 10 -31.25 -38.48 28.20
N TYR A 11 -30.33 -38.18 29.12
CA TYR A 11 -29.48 -36.99 28.95
C TYR A 11 -28.00 -37.15 29.31
N GLN A 12 -27.38 -38.29 28.98
CA GLN A 12 -25.91 -38.36 28.94
C GLN A 12 -25.44 -38.97 27.61
N THR A 13 -25.75 -38.27 26.54
CA THR A 13 -24.97 -38.28 25.29
C THR A 13 -24.79 -36.84 24.86
N SER A 14 -23.75 -36.22 25.36
CA SER A 14 -23.14 -35.07 24.72
C SER A 14 -21.65 -35.36 24.72
N GLU A 15 -21.17 -35.88 23.60
CA GLU A 15 -19.77 -35.77 23.21
C GLU A 15 -19.35 -34.31 23.47
N CYS A 16 -18.20 -34.11 24.13
CA CYS A 16 -17.66 -32.77 24.26
C CYS A 16 -17.43 -32.24 22.84
N GLU A 17 -18.25 -31.28 22.41
CA GLU A 17 -17.98 -30.45 21.24
C GLU A 17 -16.53 -29.98 21.38
N THR A 18 -15.70 -30.46 20.46
CA THR A 18 -14.33 -29.99 20.36
C THR A 18 -14.47 -28.53 19.96
N GLN A 19 -14.33 -27.62 20.94
CA GLN A 19 -14.17 -26.21 20.64
C GLN A 19 -13.04 -26.14 19.62
N GLU A 20 -13.39 -25.83 18.37
CA GLU A 20 -12.42 -25.41 17.38
C GLU A 20 -11.64 -24.29 18.04
N SER A 21 -10.37 -24.55 18.33
CA SER A 21 -9.44 -23.50 18.68
C SER A 21 -9.45 -22.56 17.49
N VAL A 22 -10.14 -21.43 17.62
CA VAL A 22 -9.93 -20.29 16.76
C VAL A 22 -8.48 -19.93 16.97
N ASP A 23 -7.62 -20.40 16.06
CA ASP A 23 -6.24 -19.96 16.02
C ASP A 23 -6.28 -18.43 16.06
N PRO A 24 -5.59 -17.77 16.99
CA PRO A 24 -5.49 -16.33 16.94
C PRO A 24 -4.95 -16.00 15.56
N ILE A 25 -5.74 -15.26 14.77
CA ILE A 25 -5.30 -14.75 13.48
C ILE A 25 -4.05 -13.93 13.81
N ASP A 26 -2.86 -14.48 13.54
CA ASP A 26 -1.61 -13.74 13.60
C ASP A 26 -1.70 -12.78 12.41
N GLU A 27 -2.45 -11.69 12.56
CA GLU A 27 -2.56 -10.55 11.64
C GLU A 27 -1.23 -9.78 11.63
N ARG A 28 -0.11 -10.50 11.49
CA ARG A 28 1.06 -9.90 10.86
C ARG A 28 0.61 -9.62 9.44
N LEU A 29 0.14 -8.39 9.19
CA LEU A 29 -0.01 -7.86 7.85
C LEU A 29 1.37 -8.01 7.19
N CYS A 30 1.55 -9.09 6.43
CA CYS A 30 2.68 -9.24 5.56
C CYS A 30 2.64 -8.04 4.61
N PRO A 31 3.78 -7.37 4.35
CA PRO A 31 3.80 -6.33 3.33
C PRO A 31 3.29 -6.95 2.03
N THR A 32 2.29 -6.32 1.43
CA THR A 32 1.58 -6.85 0.25
C THR A 32 2.47 -6.94 -0.97
N CYS A 33 3.57 -6.17 -0.96
CA CYS A 33 4.62 -6.17 -1.96
C CYS A 33 6.00 -6.22 -1.29
N GLN A 34 6.91 -6.99 -1.89
CA GLN A 34 8.33 -7.01 -1.54
C GLN A 34 9.12 -6.27 -2.62
N PRO A 35 9.93 -5.24 -2.27
CA PRO A 35 10.71 -4.49 -3.24
C PRO A 35 11.57 -5.37 -4.15
N ASN A 36 11.34 -5.27 -5.46
CA ASN A 36 12.08 -5.96 -6.51
C ASN A 36 13.13 -5.01 -7.12
N PRO A 37 14.43 -5.18 -6.81
CA PRO A 37 15.47 -4.30 -7.32
C PRO A 37 15.72 -4.46 -8.83
N ASP A 38 15.27 -5.55 -9.43
CA ASP A 38 15.43 -5.83 -10.86
C ASP A 38 14.23 -5.34 -11.69
N TRP A 39 13.23 -4.74 -11.04
CA TRP A 39 12.06 -4.20 -11.72
C TRP A 39 12.46 -3.08 -12.69
N LYS A 40 11.84 -3.12 -13.87
CA LYS A 40 12.04 -2.12 -14.92
C LYS A 40 10.70 -1.57 -15.32
N LEU A 41 10.70 -0.27 -15.58
CA LEU A 41 9.54 0.43 -16.11
C LEU A 41 9.10 -0.24 -17.43
N PRO A 42 7.80 -0.49 -17.62
CA PRO A 42 7.30 -1.18 -18.81
C PRO A 42 7.38 -0.32 -20.08
N ALA A 43 7.57 0.98 -19.94
CA ALA A 43 7.76 1.93 -21.04
C ALA A 43 9.12 2.65 -20.93
N PRO A 44 9.58 3.33 -22.00
CA PRO A 44 10.80 4.13 -21.97
C PRO A 44 10.74 5.27 -20.95
N HIS A 45 9.57 5.88 -20.76
CA HIS A 45 9.31 6.91 -19.78
C HIS A 45 7.95 6.71 -19.11
N TRP A 46 7.83 7.11 -17.83
CA TRP A 46 6.61 6.88 -17.06
C TRP A 46 5.43 7.62 -17.67
N SER A 47 5.71 8.75 -18.34
CA SER A 47 4.70 9.55 -19.01
C SER A 47 4.06 8.85 -20.19
N ASP A 48 4.59 7.72 -20.67
CA ASP A 48 4.00 6.99 -21.80
C ASP A 48 2.98 5.95 -21.35
N ILE A 49 2.94 5.66 -20.04
CA ILE A 49 2.04 4.67 -19.45
C ILE A 49 0.74 5.39 -19.08
N ALA A 50 -0.37 4.96 -19.68
CA ALA A 50 -1.69 5.55 -19.43
C ALA A 50 -2.40 4.91 -18.23
N ASP A 51 -2.22 3.60 -18.06
CA ASP A 51 -2.91 2.78 -17.06
C ASP A 51 -2.13 2.78 -15.74
N ALA A 52 -2.84 2.58 -14.63
CA ALA A 52 -2.22 2.39 -13.32
C ALA A 52 -1.33 1.13 -13.32
N TYR A 53 -0.12 1.25 -12.76
CA TYR A 53 0.81 0.13 -12.67
C TYR A 53 1.49 0.07 -11.30
N LEU A 54 1.83 -1.14 -10.85
CA LEU A 54 2.61 -1.34 -9.64
C LEU A 54 4.11 -1.18 -9.95
N ASN A 55 4.74 -0.20 -9.32
CA ASN A 55 6.18 -0.10 -9.30
C ASN A 55 6.73 -1.02 -8.20
N GLU A 56 7.14 -2.24 -8.59
CA GLU A 56 7.63 -3.24 -7.64
C GLU A 56 8.94 -2.84 -6.97
N SER A 57 9.69 -1.85 -7.48
CA SER A 57 10.95 -1.43 -6.84
C SER A 57 10.71 -0.66 -5.53
N VAL A 58 9.59 0.07 -5.46
CA VAL A 58 9.20 0.89 -4.31
C VAL A 58 7.88 0.45 -3.66
N CYS A 59 7.18 -0.51 -4.26
CA CYS A 59 5.86 -0.99 -3.83
C CYS A 59 4.81 0.12 -3.78
N GLU A 60 4.69 0.85 -4.88
CA GLU A 60 3.75 1.96 -5.05
C GLU A 60 3.01 1.81 -6.37
N TYR A 61 1.70 2.03 -6.36
CA TYR A 61 0.90 2.17 -7.57
C TYR A 61 1.08 3.56 -8.14
N HIS A 62 1.46 3.62 -9.41
CA HIS A 62 1.76 4.85 -10.12
C HIS A 62 0.74 5.05 -11.24
N VAL A 63 0.31 6.29 -11.42
CA VAL A 63 -0.56 6.70 -12.53
C VAL A 63 -0.16 8.08 -13.05
N ARG A 64 -0.33 8.29 -14.35
CA ARG A 64 -0.12 9.58 -15.00
C ARG A 64 -1.43 10.36 -15.07
N VAL A 65 -1.38 11.64 -14.70
CA VAL A 65 -2.50 12.59 -14.85
C VAL A 65 -2.05 13.83 -15.59
N TYR A 66 -2.81 14.28 -16.58
CA TYR A 66 -2.53 15.53 -17.29
C TYR A 66 -3.25 16.73 -16.66
N GLU A 67 -2.58 17.88 -16.66
CA GLU A 67 -3.17 19.15 -16.19
C GLU A 67 -4.45 19.50 -16.96
N SER A 68 -4.51 19.20 -18.27
CA SER A 68 -5.71 19.45 -19.08
C SER A 68 -6.90 18.59 -18.67
N GLU A 69 -6.68 17.36 -18.23
CA GLU A 69 -7.76 16.45 -17.79
C GLU A 69 -8.45 17.02 -16.56
N VAL A 70 -7.66 17.51 -15.60
CA VAL A 70 -8.16 18.15 -14.38
C VAL A 70 -8.93 19.42 -14.69
N LYS A 71 -8.42 20.27 -15.59
CA LYS A 71 -9.09 21.51 -16.01
C LYS A 71 -10.44 21.24 -16.69
N GLN A 72 -10.53 20.18 -17.49
CA GLN A 72 -11.76 19.79 -18.17
C GLN A 72 -12.82 19.27 -17.21
N LEU A 73 -12.42 18.50 -16.19
CA LEU A 73 -13.36 17.96 -15.20
C LEU A 73 -13.90 19.05 -14.27
N ASN A 74 -13.02 19.91 -13.75
CA ASN A 74 -13.39 20.92 -12.76
C ASN A 74 -13.88 22.24 -13.37
N ASN A 75 -13.79 22.39 -14.71
CA ASN A 75 -14.04 23.65 -15.42
C ASN A 75 -13.25 24.85 -14.84
N THR A 76 -12.05 24.58 -14.29
CA THR A 76 -11.19 25.59 -13.67
C THR A 76 -10.08 26.03 -14.61
N ALA A 77 -9.62 27.27 -14.43
CA ALA A 77 -8.49 27.80 -15.20
C ALA A 77 -7.13 27.21 -14.77
N GLN A 78 -7.04 26.71 -13.54
CA GLN A 78 -5.82 26.13 -12.95
C GLN A 78 -6.18 24.81 -12.26
N ALA A 79 -5.33 23.80 -12.46
CA ALA A 79 -5.42 22.54 -11.74
C ALA A 79 -4.74 22.70 -10.38
N SER A 80 -5.44 22.38 -9.29
CA SER A 80 -4.81 22.31 -7.98
C SER A 80 -4.13 20.95 -7.78
N GLU A 81 -3.10 20.88 -6.94
CA GLU A 81 -2.46 19.61 -6.58
C GLU A 81 -3.44 18.62 -5.94
N GLN A 82 -4.44 19.14 -5.23
CA GLN A 82 -5.49 18.32 -4.63
C GLN A 82 -6.36 17.67 -5.70
N ASP A 83 -6.75 18.41 -6.74
CA ASP A 83 -7.55 17.88 -7.84
C ASP A 83 -6.77 16.82 -8.64
N ILE A 84 -5.47 17.06 -8.88
CA ILE A 84 -4.59 16.10 -9.57
C ILE A 84 -4.52 14.78 -8.79
N ARG A 85 -4.32 14.86 -7.47
CA ARG A 85 -4.25 13.67 -6.61
C ARG A 85 -5.59 12.94 -6.52
N MET A 86 -6.69 13.68 -6.43
CA MET A 86 -8.03 13.09 -6.37
C MET A 86 -8.34 12.31 -7.64
N LEU A 87 -8.11 12.91 -8.81
CA LEU A 87 -8.30 12.26 -10.10
C LEU A 87 -7.39 11.02 -10.27
N ALA A 88 -6.14 11.10 -9.80
CA ALA A 88 -5.22 9.98 -9.82
C ALA A 88 -5.73 8.79 -8.99
N VAL A 89 -6.22 9.05 -7.77
CA VAL A 89 -6.76 8.01 -6.89
C VAL A 89 -7.99 7.34 -7.49
N GLU A 90 -8.92 8.13 -8.03
CA GLU A 90 -10.11 7.60 -8.71
C GLU A 90 -9.71 6.71 -9.88
N ARG A 91 -8.73 7.13 -10.69
CA ARG A 91 -8.23 6.34 -11.82
C ARG A 91 -7.60 5.04 -11.38
N ILE A 92 -6.77 5.05 -10.34
CA ILE A 92 -6.16 3.83 -9.77
C ILE A 92 -7.25 2.86 -9.27
N LEU A 93 -8.27 3.37 -8.59
CA LEU A 93 -9.39 2.55 -8.12
C LEU A 93 -10.15 1.88 -9.28
N VAL A 94 -10.40 2.64 -10.35
CA VAL A 94 -11.09 2.12 -11.54
C VAL A 94 -10.23 1.09 -12.28
N ASP A 95 -8.96 1.39 -12.53
CA ASP A 95 -8.04 0.52 -13.27
C ASP A 95 -7.81 -0.84 -12.55
N LEU A 96 -7.88 -0.84 -11.21
CA LEU A 96 -7.69 -2.03 -10.37
C LEU A 96 -8.99 -2.71 -9.93
N ASP A 97 -10.14 -2.28 -10.46
CA ASP A 97 -11.48 -2.79 -10.15
C ASP A 97 -11.81 -2.81 -8.65
N LYS A 98 -11.67 -1.63 -8.03
CA LYS A 98 -11.90 -1.40 -6.60
C LYS A 98 -13.15 -0.54 -6.41
N PRO A 99 -13.82 -0.63 -5.25
CA PRO A 99 -15.02 0.14 -4.98
C PRO A 99 -14.72 1.64 -4.92
N LEU A 100 -15.45 2.40 -5.74
CA LEU A 100 -15.40 3.86 -5.78
C LEU A 100 -16.37 4.43 -4.73
N ASN A 101 -15.94 4.45 -3.47
CA ASN A 101 -16.69 5.01 -2.34
C ASN A 101 -15.96 6.26 -1.80
N ASP A 102 -16.69 7.29 -1.36
CA ASP A 102 -16.12 8.52 -0.78
C ASP A 102 -15.12 8.22 0.35
N GLY A 103 -15.40 7.19 1.16
CA GLY A 103 -14.51 6.75 2.24
C GLY A 103 -13.17 6.18 1.74
N THR A 104 -13.20 5.28 0.74
CA THR A 104 -11.98 4.68 0.17
C THR A 104 -11.17 5.71 -0.60
N THR A 105 -11.84 6.59 -1.34
CA THR A 105 -11.22 7.69 -2.06
C THR A 105 -10.50 8.64 -1.10
N GLN A 106 -11.12 9.04 0.03
CA GLN A 106 -10.45 9.90 1.03
C GLN A 106 -9.26 9.21 1.70
N GLN A 107 -9.38 7.93 2.05
CA GLN A 107 -8.30 7.18 2.66
C GLN A 107 -7.07 7.11 1.74
N LEU A 108 -7.28 6.78 0.47
CA LEU A 108 -6.19 6.75 -0.53
C LEU A 108 -5.69 8.15 -0.88
N PHE A 109 -6.57 9.14 -0.93
CA PHE A 109 -6.19 10.54 -1.12
C PHE A 109 -5.17 10.96 -0.06
N ASN A 110 -5.43 10.69 1.22
CA ASN A 110 -4.50 11.02 2.31
C ASN A 110 -3.13 10.34 2.16
N ALA A 111 -3.09 9.12 1.60
CA ALA A 111 -1.86 8.37 1.36
C ALA A 111 -1.15 8.73 0.03
N SER A 112 -1.86 9.36 -0.91
CA SER A 112 -1.34 9.70 -2.24
C SER A 112 -0.32 10.84 -2.20
N PHE A 113 0.61 10.88 -3.14
CA PHE A 113 1.55 11.99 -3.29
C PHE A 113 2.03 12.14 -4.74
N ILE A 114 2.43 13.35 -5.11
CA ILE A 114 3.03 13.64 -6.42
C ILE A 114 4.52 13.31 -6.34
N ILE A 115 5.00 12.50 -7.28
CA ILE A 115 6.38 12.03 -7.34
C ILE A 115 7.21 12.93 -8.26
N ASP A 116 6.67 13.20 -9.45
CA ASP A 116 7.38 13.86 -10.53
C ASP A 116 6.40 14.60 -11.44
N ASP A 117 6.90 15.57 -12.19
CA ASP A 117 6.16 16.30 -13.20
C ASP A 117 6.96 16.39 -14.50
N TYR A 118 6.29 16.17 -15.62
CA TYR A 118 6.92 16.14 -16.92
C TYR A 118 6.12 16.94 -17.94
N ARG A 119 6.83 17.81 -18.66
CA ARG A 119 6.23 18.59 -19.75
C ARG A 119 6.77 18.12 -21.09
N ASN A 120 5.94 17.38 -21.82
CA ASN A 120 6.25 17.02 -23.20
C ASN A 120 6.02 18.24 -24.12
N ILE A 121 7.01 18.57 -24.94
CA ILE A 121 6.93 19.64 -25.94
C ILE A 121 5.94 19.27 -27.06
N GLU A 122 5.81 17.98 -27.36
CA GLU A 122 4.93 17.45 -28.41
C GLU A 122 3.45 17.46 -27.98
N SER A 123 3.18 17.34 -26.68
CA SER A 123 1.81 17.31 -26.10
C SER A 123 1.42 18.64 -25.47
N ARG A 124 1.73 19.76 -26.14
CA ARG A 124 1.55 21.11 -25.58
C ARG A 124 0.10 21.43 -25.20
N GLU A 125 -0.86 20.81 -25.87
CA GLU A 125 -2.30 20.96 -25.61
C GLU A 125 -2.76 20.22 -24.35
N LEU A 126 -2.07 19.13 -23.96
CA LEU A 126 -2.38 18.36 -22.76
C LEU A 126 -1.75 18.96 -21.48
N GLY A 127 -0.78 19.84 -21.64
CA GLY A 127 -0.12 20.54 -20.54
C GLY A 127 0.95 19.69 -19.85
N VAL A 128 1.11 19.91 -18.54
CA VAL A 128 2.07 19.16 -17.71
C VAL A 128 1.44 17.82 -17.31
N ALA A 129 2.21 16.74 -17.40
CA ALA A 129 1.86 15.44 -16.86
C ALA A 129 2.42 15.33 -15.43
N PHE A 130 1.64 14.79 -14.52
CA PHE A 130 2.04 14.51 -13.14
C PHE A 130 2.05 13.00 -12.91
N LEU A 131 3.10 12.51 -12.26
CA LEU A 131 3.19 11.16 -11.76
C LEU A 131 2.71 11.15 -10.31
N VAL A 132 1.61 10.44 -10.05
CA VAL A 132 1.05 10.30 -8.70
C VAL A 132 1.27 8.87 -8.22
N GLY A 133 1.73 8.75 -6.98
CA GLY A 133 1.97 7.48 -6.31
C GLY A 133 1.02 7.23 -5.15
N VAL A 134 0.61 5.98 -4.98
CA VAL A 134 -0.13 5.47 -3.83
C VAL A 134 0.58 4.23 -3.29
N PRO A 135 0.94 4.16 -2.00
CA PRO A 135 1.59 2.97 -1.44
C PRO A 135 0.72 1.72 -1.58
N SER A 136 1.32 0.59 -1.99
CA SER A 136 0.59 -0.67 -2.19
C SER A 136 -0.09 -1.14 -0.91
N PHE A 137 0.54 -0.90 0.25
CA PHE A 137 -0.02 -1.25 1.55
C PHE A 137 -1.39 -0.63 1.82
N ASN A 138 -1.63 0.60 1.38
CA ASN A 138 -2.93 1.27 1.55
C ASN A 138 -3.95 0.76 0.52
N MET A 139 -3.48 0.47 -0.70
CA MET A 139 -4.31 0.07 -1.82
C MET A 139 -4.81 -1.38 -1.70
N ASP A 140 -3.92 -2.29 -1.32
CA ASP A 140 -4.18 -3.73 -1.29
C ASP A 140 -5.05 -4.14 -0.09
N GLN A 141 -5.26 -3.24 0.87
CA GLN A 141 -6.25 -3.43 1.96
C GLN A 141 -7.70 -3.30 1.49
N ILE A 142 -7.93 -2.70 0.32
CA ILE A 142 -9.27 -2.51 -0.22
C ILE A 142 -9.61 -3.74 -1.06
N GLU A 143 -10.69 -4.43 -0.73
CA GLU A 143 -11.16 -5.56 -1.54
C GLU A 143 -11.66 -5.10 -2.91
N SER A 144 -11.51 -5.96 -3.92
CA SER A 144 -12.05 -5.71 -5.27
C SER A 144 -13.55 -5.96 -5.33
N ASN A 145 -14.24 -5.34 -6.29
CA ASN A 145 -15.70 -5.46 -6.45
C ASN A 145 -16.18 -6.91 -6.66
N ASP A 146 -15.32 -7.75 -7.24
CA ASP A 146 -15.61 -9.17 -7.52
C ASP A 146 -15.40 -10.10 -6.31
N SER A 147 -15.04 -9.59 -5.12
CA SER A 147 -14.86 -10.45 -3.95
C SER A 147 -16.22 -11.01 -3.47
N PRO A 148 -16.32 -12.30 -3.10
CA PRO A 148 -17.56 -12.90 -2.61
C PRO A 148 -18.05 -12.32 -1.27
N THR A 149 -17.23 -11.47 -0.64
CA THR A 149 -17.48 -10.70 0.58
C THR A 149 -17.96 -9.26 0.31
N SER A 150 -18.22 -8.89 -0.94
CA SER A 150 -18.76 -7.58 -1.37
C SER A 150 -20.22 -7.34 -0.96
N GLN A 151 -20.57 -7.67 0.28
CA GLN A 151 -21.66 -6.97 0.94
C GLN A 151 -21.18 -5.54 1.18
N GLU A 152 -22.09 -4.56 1.10
CA GLU A 152 -21.83 -3.17 1.45
C GLU A 152 -21.15 -3.12 2.82
N ASN A 153 -19.82 -3.09 2.82
CA ASN A 153 -19.03 -2.81 4.00
C ASN A 153 -19.30 -1.32 4.26
N ILE A 154 -20.34 -1.05 5.07
CA ILE A 154 -20.30 0.08 5.97
C ILE A 154 -18.94 -0.07 6.63
N ALA A 155 -17.99 0.79 6.26
CA ALA A 155 -16.68 0.80 6.86
C ALA A 155 -16.93 0.86 8.37
N GLU A 156 -16.79 -0.28 9.06
CA GLU A 156 -16.69 -0.25 10.50
C GLU A 156 -15.45 0.58 10.73
N GLN A 157 -15.66 1.82 11.16
CA GLN A 157 -14.63 2.67 11.68
C GLN A 157 -14.00 1.89 12.83
N GLY A 158 -12.95 1.13 12.50
CA GLY A 158 -12.12 0.49 13.48
C GLY A 158 -11.79 1.57 14.50
N LYS A 159 -11.99 1.27 15.79
CA LYS A 159 -11.62 2.12 16.92
C LYS A 159 -10.11 2.40 17.02
N GLY A 160 -9.35 2.24 15.93
CA GLY A 160 -7.98 2.70 15.80
C GLY A 160 -8.00 4.17 15.41
N GLY A 161 -7.45 5.03 16.26
CA GLY A 161 -7.26 6.43 15.90
C GLY A 161 -6.40 6.54 14.63
N GLU A 162 -6.82 7.38 13.70
CA GLU A 162 -6.00 7.74 12.54
C GLU A 162 -4.74 8.45 13.03
N PHE A 163 -3.55 7.90 12.71
CA PHE A 163 -2.27 8.53 13.02
C PHE A 163 -1.55 8.88 11.72
N ILE A 164 -1.61 10.16 11.35
CA ILE A 164 -0.95 10.68 10.15
C ILE A 164 0.50 10.99 10.51
N VAL A 165 1.43 10.19 9.96
CA VAL A 165 2.87 10.45 10.11
C VAL A 165 3.38 11.19 8.89
N ASN A 166 3.81 12.43 9.06
CA ASN A 166 4.52 13.16 8.01
C ASN A 166 5.93 12.57 7.87
N THR A 167 6.13 11.77 6.82
CA THR A 167 7.37 11.01 6.57
C THR A 167 8.13 11.53 5.36
N THR A 168 8.11 12.83 5.10
CA THR A 168 8.86 13.45 4.00
C THR A 168 10.34 13.04 4.02
N GLY A 169 10.77 12.35 2.96
CA GLY A 169 12.14 11.86 2.80
C GLY A 169 12.54 10.67 3.69
N LEU A 170 11.64 10.12 4.52
CA LEU A 170 11.93 8.97 5.37
C LEU A 170 12.26 7.72 4.55
N GLY A 171 11.49 7.47 3.47
CA GLY A 171 11.74 6.33 2.57
C GLY A 171 13.16 6.34 2.00
N ARG A 172 13.62 7.51 1.51
CA ARG A 172 14.98 7.68 1.00
C ARG A 172 16.04 7.42 2.08
N LYS A 173 15.82 7.92 3.31
CA LYS A 173 16.72 7.68 4.45
C LYS A 173 16.75 6.20 4.87
N LEU A 174 15.60 5.53 4.90
CA LEU A 174 15.51 4.10 5.19
C LEU A 174 16.19 3.25 4.11
N PHE A 175 16.07 3.63 2.84
CA PHE A 175 16.74 2.96 1.73
C PHE A 175 18.27 3.14 1.80
N GLN A 176 18.73 4.34 2.12
CA GLN A 176 20.15 4.63 2.37
C GLN A 176 20.66 3.83 3.58
N LEU A 177 19.90 3.76 4.66
CA LEU A 177 20.24 2.98 5.85
C LEU A 177 20.33 1.49 5.53
N ARG A 178 19.35 0.93 4.82
CA ARG A 178 19.36 -0.47 4.37
C ARG A 178 20.60 -0.76 3.52
N SER A 179 20.91 0.12 2.59
CA SER A 179 22.09 -0.01 1.73
C SER A 179 23.38 0.05 2.55
N ALA A 180 23.49 0.98 3.49
CA ALA A 180 24.65 1.12 4.38
C ALA A 180 24.84 -0.12 5.28
N ILE A 181 23.76 -0.68 5.83
CA ILE A 181 23.79 -1.91 6.63
C ILE A 181 24.21 -3.11 5.78
N SER A 182 23.69 -3.22 4.55
CA SER A 182 24.06 -4.30 3.62
C SER A 182 25.55 -4.25 3.26
N VAL A 183 26.03 -3.06 2.89
CA VAL A 183 27.45 -2.80 2.58
C VAL A 183 28.33 -3.09 3.80
N TYR A 184 27.91 -2.67 4.99
CA TYR A 184 28.60 -3.00 6.24
C TYR A 184 28.70 -4.51 6.44
N GLY A 185 27.60 -5.26 6.25
CA GLY A 185 27.59 -6.71 6.36
C GLY A 185 28.59 -7.39 5.41
N LEU A 186 28.68 -6.89 4.16
CA LEU A 186 29.64 -7.40 3.18
C LEU A 186 31.10 -7.12 3.58
N TYR A 187 31.42 -5.90 4.00
CA TYR A 187 32.78 -5.55 4.44
C TYR A 187 33.17 -6.30 5.71
N TYR A 188 32.26 -6.40 6.68
CA TYR A 188 32.48 -7.13 7.93
C TYR A 188 32.72 -8.62 7.66
N ALA A 189 31.89 -9.26 6.83
CA ALA A 189 32.07 -10.67 6.46
C ALA A 189 33.38 -10.91 5.71
N ARG A 190 33.79 -9.98 4.85
CA ARG A 190 35.05 -10.07 4.10
C ARG A 190 36.28 -9.86 4.99
N LEU A 191 36.23 -8.92 5.92
CA LEU A 191 37.32 -8.63 6.87
C LEU A 191 37.50 -9.74 7.91
N ASN A 192 36.40 -10.31 8.41
CA ASN A 192 36.44 -11.49 9.28
C ASN A 192 37.05 -12.71 8.58
N LYS A 193 36.86 -12.84 7.26
CA LYS A 193 37.47 -13.92 6.46
C LYS A 193 38.95 -13.71 6.15
N LEU A 194 39.44 -12.46 6.16
CA LEU A 194 40.76 -12.14 5.63
C LEU A 194 41.85 -11.96 6.70
N ASP A 195 41.60 -11.40 7.88
CA ASP A 195 42.58 -11.46 9.00
C ASP A 195 42.12 -10.85 10.36
N GLY A 196 40.84 -10.98 10.75
CA GLY A 196 40.39 -10.43 12.05
C GLY A 196 40.47 -8.89 12.16
N GLY A 197 40.48 -8.20 11.02
CA GLY A 197 40.46 -6.74 10.96
C GLY A 197 39.15 -6.15 11.49
N PHE A 198 39.21 -4.96 12.09
CA PHE A 198 38.06 -4.26 12.66
C PHE A 198 37.67 -3.03 11.83
N VAL A 199 36.37 -2.76 11.75
CA VAL A 199 35.80 -1.61 11.03
C VAL A 199 35.67 -0.44 12.00
N ILE A 200 36.36 0.67 11.75
CA ILE A 200 36.23 1.91 12.53
C ILE A 200 35.29 2.86 11.79
N ARG A 201 34.25 3.35 12.47
CA ARG A 201 33.33 4.35 11.92
C ARG A 201 33.73 5.75 12.37
N LYS A 202 33.71 6.70 11.45
CA LYS A 202 33.88 8.14 11.72
C LYS A 202 32.69 8.84 11.10
N GLU A 203 31.84 9.43 11.93
CA GLU A 203 30.75 10.29 11.46
C GLU A 203 31.30 11.72 11.36
N SER A 204 31.02 12.38 10.23
CA SER A 204 31.26 13.80 10.05
C SER A 204 29.92 14.49 10.09
N ASP A 205 29.74 15.36 11.08
CA ASP A 205 28.57 16.23 11.18
C ASP A 205 28.69 17.33 10.10
N GLU A 206 27.92 17.21 9.03
CA GLU A 206 27.49 18.33 8.18
C GLU A 206 25.98 18.53 8.35
#